data_AF-A0A4X2L830-F1
#
_entry.id   AF-A0A4X2L830-F1
#
_cell.length_a   1.000
_cell.length_b   1.000
_cell.length_c   1.000
_cell.angle_alpha   90.00
_cell.angle_beta   90.00
_cell.angle_gamma   90.00
#
_symmetry.space_group_name_H-M   'P 1'
#
loop_
_entity.id
_entity.type
_entity.pdbx_description
1 polymer ?
#
loop_
_entity_poly.entity_id
_entity_poly.type
_entity_poly.pdbx_seq_one_letter_code
_entity_poly.pdbx_strand_id
1 'polypeptide(L)'
;MQMTNSKTNPSTQLVLSEEQKLQIHKELIDLQIETNRLREQYETESFDLKCEILTLESRVLELELTGEKAGHERAGLAEQLKILEGKRQELSDAYISLENNYQTLAKQHEPEVLQRKELRLGLFAMSKKKHSFPAHPEPSSSSQPSEPEVAAGIAAKPERIRSLVQGFTHQKLKTEDIITSEQEQKKMEKKLLASQEYFREEIEKMKLLQKTHQEKLEERVAVLGKELQDAKQEIHGTQLKMDEQAMALSASQKQLQEVEKENSRLQQQLKMMNEEYRTRLLHYVKKMASYMDNTTQGHQGPHQTDAAERGAMKKLLDGMLNDMQASHQSREQQLAKVARNYKKRMESLMKSHESLLNAYRVQREQIKVRGGPNMEPGPPEVHFTINEVDLQSNLTQELNKLREDKAQLETQIQELQAKNGSTKVTHLGASLPRDEVVWAEIQKQLQEFTQNTQRELEKERSHLWSRALVAEGQLSQLQEYVDKHLGRYKQEILRLRKLLENESS
;
A
#
# COMPACT_ATOMS: atom_id res chain seq x y z
N MET A 1 -1.31 122.74 13.06
CA MET A 1 -2.20 121.68 13.58
C MET A 1 -1.36 120.47 13.93
N GLN A 2 -1.76 119.79 15.00
CA GLN A 2 -0.97 118.91 15.84
C GLN A 2 -0.32 117.71 15.11
N MET A 3 0.91 117.45 15.55
CA MET A 3 1.60 116.17 15.48
C MET A 3 0.84 115.10 16.26
N THR A 4 0.73 113.88 15.74
CA THR A 4 0.98 112.58 16.42
C THR A 4 0.41 111.43 15.61
N ASN A 5 1.26 110.66 14.92
CA ASN A 5 0.88 109.32 14.43
C ASN A 5 2.07 108.36 14.36
N SER A 6 3.02 108.47 15.29
CA SER A 6 4.22 107.61 15.34
C SER A 6 4.53 107.15 16.76
N LYS A 7 3.62 106.34 17.34
CA LYS A 7 3.87 105.50 18.51
C LYS A 7 3.07 104.20 18.41
N THR A 8 3.27 103.43 17.34
CA THR A 8 2.97 101.99 17.40
C THR A 8 4.03 101.35 18.31
N ASN A 9 3.57 100.74 19.40
CA ASN A 9 4.42 100.33 20.51
C ASN A 9 5.52 99.35 20.05
N PRO A 10 6.79 99.53 20.45
CA PRO A 10 7.87 98.60 20.11
C PRO A 10 7.57 97.16 20.59
N SER A 11 6.77 97.03 21.64
CA SER A 11 6.28 95.75 22.16
C SER A 11 5.42 94.97 21.16
N THR A 12 4.59 95.63 20.34
CA THR A 12 3.73 94.91 19.38
C THR A 12 4.51 94.41 18.17
N GLN A 13 5.55 95.13 17.74
CA GLN A 13 6.46 94.64 16.69
C GLN A 13 7.34 93.49 17.17
N LEU A 14 7.79 93.54 18.44
CA LEU A 14 8.53 92.45 19.05
C LEU A 14 7.69 91.16 19.10
N VAL A 15 6.43 91.25 19.55
CA VAL A 15 5.51 90.10 19.63
C VAL A 15 5.25 89.50 18.24
N LEU A 16 5.01 90.32 17.21
CA LEU A 16 4.85 89.82 15.84
C LEU A 16 6.13 89.17 15.29
N SER A 17 7.31 89.69 15.66
CA SER A 17 8.59 89.07 15.29
C SER A 17 8.82 87.73 16.00
N GLU A 18 8.41 87.61 17.27
CA GLU A 18 8.45 86.35 18.01
C GLU A 18 7.44 85.34 17.46
N GLU A 19 6.24 85.76 17.10
CA GLU A 19 5.23 84.92 16.46
C GLU A 19 5.73 84.38 15.11
N GLN A 20 6.37 85.22 14.29
CA GLN A 20 7.01 84.78 13.05
C GLN A 20 8.16 83.79 13.28
N LYS A 21 8.99 84.00 14.30
CA LYS A 21 10.05 83.03 14.66
C LYS A 21 9.47 81.71 15.11
N LEU A 22 8.43 81.72 15.94
CA LEU A 22 7.74 80.50 16.36
C LEU A 22 7.10 79.77 15.19
N GLN A 23 6.53 80.50 14.23
CA GLN A 23 6.00 79.93 13.01
C GLN A 23 7.10 79.26 12.17
N ILE A 24 8.24 79.91 11.97
CA ILE A 24 9.40 79.33 11.26
C ILE A 24 9.94 78.10 12.00
N HIS A 25 10.04 78.15 13.33
CA HIS A 25 10.49 77.01 14.13
C HIS A 25 9.52 75.84 14.06
N LYS A 26 8.21 76.12 14.05
CA LYS A 26 7.18 75.11 13.85
C LYS A 26 7.30 74.45 12.47
N GLU A 27 7.39 75.25 11.41
CA GLU A 27 7.57 74.73 10.04
C GLU A 27 8.86 73.91 9.89
N LEU A 28 9.95 74.33 10.53
CA LEU A 28 11.21 73.57 10.54
C LEU A 28 11.06 72.22 11.25
N ILE A 29 10.36 72.19 12.39
CA ILE A 29 10.08 70.95 13.12
C ILE A 29 9.16 70.04 12.29
N ASP A 30 8.12 70.58 11.67
CA ASP A 30 7.20 69.83 10.81
C ASP A 30 7.95 69.21 9.62
N LEU A 31 8.83 69.97 8.95
CA LEU A 31 9.71 69.47 7.89
C LEU A 31 10.67 68.38 8.40
N GLN A 32 11.20 68.51 9.61
CA GLN A 32 12.07 67.49 10.21
C GLN A 32 11.31 66.21 10.52
N ILE A 33 10.07 66.31 11.00
CA ILE A 33 9.18 65.17 11.23
C ILE A 33 8.85 64.49 9.90
N GLU A 34 8.49 65.25 8.87
CA GLU A 34 8.21 64.70 7.54
C GLU A 34 9.45 64.03 6.93
N THR A 35 10.63 64.64 7.05
CA THR A 35 11.89 64.06 6.59
C THR A 35 12.20 62.75 7.30
N ASN A 36 11.99 62.67 8.62
CA ASN A 36 12.19 61.44 9.38
C ASN A 36 11.15 60.37 9.00
N ARG A 37 9.88 60.74 8.81
CA ARG A 37 8.83 59.81 8.34
C ARG A 37 9.17 59.21 6.98
N LEU A 38 9.61 60.04 6.04
CA LEU A 38 10.04 59.55 4.72
C LEU A 38 11.25 58.62 4.85
N ARG A 39 12.23 58.96 5.69
CA ARG A 39 13.39 58.09 5.94
C ARG A 39 12.98 56.73 6.51
N GLU A 40 12.09 56.71 7.51
CA GLU A 40 11.56 55.46 8.07
C GLU A 40 10.85 54.62 7.01
N GLN A 41 10.04 55.24 6.14
CA GLN A 41 9.41 54.54 5.01
C GLN A 41 10.45 53.93 4.07
N TYR A 42 11.46 54.70 3.64
CA TYR A 42 12.53 54.18 2.80
C TYR A 42 13.32 53.04 3.46
N GLU A 43 13.58 53.11 4.76
CA GLU A 43 14.26 52.05 5.49
C GLU A 43 13.40 50.78 5.56
N THR A 44 12.09 50.91 5.79
CA THR A 44 11.16 49.76 5.79
C THR A 44 11.06 49.12 4.40
N GLU A 45 10.85 49.90 3.35
CA GLU A 45 10.80 49.39 1.98
C GLU A 45 12.13 48.75 1.56
N SER A 46 13.26 49.36 1.93
CA SER A 46 14.58 48.79 1.65
C SER A 46 14.79 47.46 2.38
N PHE A 47 14.28 47.32 3.61
CA PHE A 47 14.36 46.06 4.34
C PHE A 47 13.48 44.99 3.69
N ASP A 48 12.23 45.33 3.35
CA ASP A 48 11.28 44.41 2.71
C ASP A 48 11.82 43.92 1.35
N LEU A 49 12.34 44.82 0.51
CA LEU A 49 12.97 44.48 -0.75
C LEU A 49 14.20 43.58 -0.56
N LYS A 50 15.02 43.83 0.48
CA LYS A 50 16.17 42.97 0.78
C LYS A 50 15.74 41.58 1.21
N CYS A 51 14.67 41.47 2.00
CA CYS A 51 14.07 40.19 2.34
C CYS A 51 13.55 39.47 1.09
N GLU A 52 12.86 40.17 0.19
CA GLU A 52 12.37 39.60 -1.06
C GLU A 52 13.52 39.11 -1.95
N ILE A 53 14.59 39.91 -2.12
CA ILE A 53 15.80 39.51 -2.86
C ILE A 53 16.38 38.21 -2.29
N LEU A 54 16.56 38.10 -0.97
CA LEU A 54 17.10 36.88 -0.36
C LEU A 54 16.21 35.65 -0.59
N THR A 55 14.89 35.83 -0.56
CA THR A 55 13.96 34.73 -0.87
C THR A 55 14.05 34.31 -2.34
N LEU A 56 14.20 35.26 -3.26
CA LEU A 56 14.35 35.00 -4.69
C LEU A 56 15.71 34.34 -4.99
N GLU A 57 16.80 34.79 -4.37
CA GLU A 57 18.12 34.16 -4.49
C GLU A 57 18.09 32.70 -4.01
N SER A 58 17.47 32.45 -2.85
CA SER A 58 17.30 31.08 -2.35
C SER A 58 16.50 30.22 -3.34
N ARG A 59 15.45 30.79 -3.94
CA ARG A 59 14.63 30.11 -4.94
C ARG A 59 15.38 29.82 -6.23
N VAL A 60 16.22 30.74 -6.69
CA VAL A 60 17.07 30.54 -7.88
C VAL A 60 18.06 29.41 -7.64
N LEU A 61 18.72 29.38 -6.48
CA LEU A 61 19.65 28.30 -6.11
C LEU A 61 18.96 26.93 -6.05
N GLU A 62 17.74 26.85 -5.50
CA GLU A 62 16.94 25.62 -5.53
C GLU A 62 16.65 25.16 -6.97
N LEU A 63 16.25 26.10 -7.84
CA LEU A 63 15.94 25.79 -9.24
C LEU A 63 17.19 25.32 -9.99
N GLU A 64 18.34 25.97 -9.81
CA GLU A 64 19.62 25.56 -10.39
C GLU A 64 19.98 24.13 -9.98
N LEU A 65 19.90 23.81 -8.68
CA LEU A 65 20.18 22.46 -8.19
C LEU A 65 19.23 21.41 -8.78
N THR A 66 17.94 21.72 -8.90
CA THR A 66 16.99 20.80 -9.53
C THR A 66 17.24 20.66 -11.03
N GLY A 67 17.67 21.73 -11.70
CA GLY A 67 18.07 21.73 -13.10
C GLY A 67 19.29 20.85 -13.36
N GLU A 68 20.31 20.93 -12.52
CA GLU A 68 21.51 20.09 -12.59
C GLU A 68 21.17 18.61 -12.41
N LYS A 69 20.35 18.27 -11.40
CA LYS A 69 19.87 16.90 -11.18
C LYS A 69 19.13 16.35 -12.40
N ALA A 70 18.18 17.10 -12.93
CA ALA A 70 17.46 16.72 -14.14
C ALA A 70 18.41 16.59 -15.36
N GLY A 71 19.45 17.42 -15.43
CA GLY A 71 20.51 17.33 -16.43
C GLY A 71 21.29 16.02 -16.34
N HIS A 72 21.70 15.61 -15.14
CA HIS A 72 22.37 14.34 -14.91
C HIS A 72 21.49 13.13 -15.24
N GLU A 73 20.22 13.15 -14.86
CA GLU A 73 19.26 12.10 -15.21
C GLU A 73 19.06 11.99 -16.72
N ARG A 74 18.90 13.12 -17.41
CA ARG A 74 18.81 13.16 -18.88
C ARG A 74 20.06 12.61 -19.55
N ALA A 75 21.25 12.95 -19.06
CA ALA A 75 22.51 12.43 -19.57
C ALA A 75 22.61 10.91 -19.38
N GLY A 76 22.20 10.41 -18.20
CA GLY A 76 22.16 8.96 -17.93
C GLY A 76 21.19 8.22 -18.85
N LEU A 77 19.99 8.75 -19.05
CA LEU A 77 19.00 8.17 -19.98
C LEU A 77 19.48 8.22 -21.44
N ALA A 78 20.15 9.30 -21.86
CA ALA A 78 20.71 9.41 -23.19
C ALA A 78 21.79 8.34 -23.45
N GLU A 79 22.64 8.05 -22.46
CA GLU A 79 23.65 7.00 -22.60
C GLU A 79 23.01 5.60 -22.64
N GLN A 80 21.98 5.36 -21.82
CA GLN A 80 21.22 4.10 -21.87
C GLN A 80 20.53 3.90 -23.24
N LEU A 81 19.94 4.96 -23.80
CA LEU A 81 19.36 4.91 -25.13
C LEU A 81 20.41 4.58 -26.20
N LYS A 82 21.58 5.21 -26.13
CA LYS A 82 22.69 4.93 -27.06
C LYS A 82 23.15 3.47 -26.98
N ILE A 83 23.22 2.90 -25.77
CA ILE A 83 23.55 1.48 -25.58
C ILE A 83 22.46 0.58 -26.19
N LEU A 84 21.18 0.90 -25.98
CA LEU A 84 20.07 0.13 -26.55
C LEU A 84 20.00 0.22 -28.07
N GLU A 85 20.29 1.40 -28.64
CA GLU A 85 20.40 1.59 -30.08
C GLU A 85 21.53 0.75 -30.67
N GLY A 86 22.68 0.69 -30.01
CA GLY A 86 23.79 -0.19 -30.38
C GLY A 86 23.37 -1.66 -30.40
N LYS A 87 22.73 -2.15 -29.33
CA LYS A 87 22.21 -3.53 -29.27
C LYS A 87 21.17 -3.83 -30.35
N ARG A 88 20.28 -2.87 -30.64
CA ARG A 88 19.29 -3.00 -31.71
C ARG A 88 19.98 -3.13 -33.07
N GLN A 89 21.04 -2.38 -33.30
CA GLN A 89 21.82 -2.46 -34.53
C GLN A 89 22.54 -3.81 -34.65
N GLU A 90 23.19 -4.28 -33.59
CA GLU A 90 23.82 -5.62 -33.54
C GLU A 90 22.81 -6.74 -33.83
N LEU A 91 21.60 -6.67 -33.25
CA LEU A 91 20.54 -7.64 -33.51
C LEU A 91 20.05 -7.58 -34.97
N SER A 92 19.94 -6.38 -35.55
CA SER A 92 19.59 -6.20 -36.95
C SER A 92 20.64 -6.84 -37.86
N ASP A 93 21.93 -6.62 -37.58
CA ASP A 93 23.04 -7.18 -38.36
C ASP A 93 23.08 -8.71 -38.24
N ALA A 94 22.80 -9.26 -37.05
CA ALA A 94 22.66 -10.69 -36.83
C ALA A 94 21.48 -11.29 -37.60
N TYR A 95 20.34 -10.60 -37.63
CA TYR A 95 19.16 -11.03 -38.38
C TYR A 95 19.44 -11.06 -39.89
N ILE A 96 20.05 -10.01 -40.43
CA ILE A 96 20.46 -9.96 -41.84
C ILE A 96 21.43 -11.12 -42.16
N SER A 97 22.39 -11.39 -41.29
CA SER A 97 23.34 -12.50 -41.45
C SER A 97 22.63 -13.86 -41.44
N LEU A 98 21.66 -14.05 -40.55
CA LEU A 98 20.88 -15.27 -40.44
C LEU A 98 19.96 -15.47 -41.65
N GLU A 99 19.31 -14.40 -42.13
CA GLU A 99 18.49 -14.42 -43.34
C GLU A 99 19.33 -14.85 -44.55
N ASN A 100 20.52 -14.27 -44.71
CA ASN A 100 21.46 -14.67 -45.76
C ASN A 100 21.82 -16.16 -45.64
N ASN A 101 22.13 -16.65 -44.44
CA ASN A 101 22.42 -18.06 -44.21
C ASN A 101 21.24 -18.97 -44.62
N TYR A 102 20.01 -18.66 -44.20
CA TYR A 102 18.83 -19.43 -44.60
C TYR A 102 18.60 -19.40 -46.10
N GLN A 103 18.78 -18.25 -46.75
CA GLN A 103 18.70 -18.15 -48.21
C GLN A 103 19.75 -19.03 -48.90
N THR A 104 20.98 -19.09 -48.39
CA THR A 104 22.01 -20.00 -48.94
C THR A 104 21.66 -21.48 -48.72
N LEU A 105 21.16 -21.85 -47.54
CA LEU A 105 20.77 -23.22 -47.24
C LEU A 105 19.57 -23.66 -48.07
N ALA A 106 18.58 -22.78 -48.28
CA ALA A 106 17.44 -23.04 -49.15
C ALA A 106 17.89 -23.32 -50.59
N LYS A 107 18.85 -22.53 -51.12
CA LYS A 107 19.45 -22.77 -52.44
C LYS A 107 20.19 -24.11 -52.51
N GLN A 108 20.82 -24.57 -51.43
CA GLN A 108 21.50 -25.87 -51.38
C GLN A 108 20.52 -27.05 -51.24
N HIS A 109 19.40 -26.86 -50.56
CA HIS A 109 18.40 -27.91 -50.33
C HIS A 109 17.50 -28.17 -51.56
N GLU A 110 17.23 -27.16 -52.39
CA GLU A 110 16.49 -27.33 -53.66
C GLU A 110 16.98 -28.48 -54.54
N PRO A 111 18.28 -28.58 -54.90
CA PRO A 111 18.78 -29.69 -55.72
C PRO A 111 18.72 -31.04 -55.01
N GLU A 112 18.92 -31.11 -53.69
CA GLU A 112 18.76 -32.37 -52.94
C GLU A 112 17.31 -32.86 -52.96
N VAL A 113 16.33 -31.95 -52.87
CA VAL A 113 14.90 -32.30 -52.97
C VAL A 113 14.57 -32.84 -54.35
N LEU A 114 15.13 -32.24 -55.41
CA LEU A 114 14.97 -32.73 -56.78
C LEU A 114 15.57 -34.14 -56.91
N GLN A 115 16.80 -34.35 -56.43
CA GLN A 115 17.46 -35.66 -56.44
C GLN A 115 16.66 -36.72 -55.64
N ARG A 116 16.14 -36.37 -54.45
CA ARG A 116 15.28 -37.27 -53.66
C ARG A 116 13.96 -37.58 -54.36
N LYS A 117 13.35 -36.61 -55.07
CA LYS A 117 12.15 -36.84 -55.88
C LYS A 117 12.42 -37.82 -57.03
N GLU A 118 13.54 -37.66 -57.72
CA GLU A 118 13.98 -38.59 -58.78
C GLU A 118 14.21 -40.00 -58.23
N LEU A 119 14.95 -40.13 -57.13
CA LEU A 119 15.18 -41.41 -56.44
C LEU A 119 13.86 -42.06 -55.98
N ARG A 120 12.92 -41.27 -55.44
CA ARG A 120 11.59 -41.77 -55.03
C ARG A 120 10.77 -42.26 -56.22
N LEU A 121 10.80 -41.56 -57.35
CA LEU A 121 10.16 -42.01 -58.58
C LEU A 121 10.80 -43.30 -59.11
N GLY A 122 12.13 -43.42 -59.03
CA GLY A 122 12.87 -44.64 -59.33
C GLY A 122 12.48 -45.83 -58.45
N LEU A 123 12.43 -45.63 -57.13
CA LEU A 123 11.98 -46.65 -56.17
C LEU A 123 10.51 -47.06 -56.39
N PHE A 124 9.65 -46.10 -56.72
CA PHE A 124 8.25 -46.36 -57.04
C PHE A 124 8.10 -47.19 -58.32
N ALA A 125 8.92 -46.93 -59.35
CA ALA A 125 8.98 -47.76 -60.55
C ALA A 125 9.50 -49.18 -60.26
N MET A 126 10.48 -49.32 -59.36
CA MET A 126 10.99 -50.61 -58.88
C MET A 126 9.95 -51.39 -58.06
N SER A 127 9.13 -50.69 -57.26
CA SER A 127 8.02 -51.28 -56.53
C SER A 127 6.90 -51.77 -57.46
N LYS A 128 6.58 -51.00 -58.52
CA LYS A 128 5.61 -51.44 -59.54
C LYS A 128 6.07 -52.67 -60.32
N LYS A 129 7.39 -52.85 -60.52
CA LYS A 129 7.97 -54.05 -61.15
C LYS A 129 7.97 -55.31 -60.27
N LYS A 130 7.71 -55.19 -58.95
CA LYS A 130 7.84 -56.28 -57.97
C LYS A 130 6.53 -57.00 -57.61
N HIS A 131 5.38 -56.61 -58.18
CA HIS A 131 4.05 -57.13 -57.79
C HIS A 131 3.40 -58.13 -58.77
N SER A 132 4.16 -58.83 -59.62
CA SER A 132 3.63 -59.95 -60.41
C SER A 132 4.52 -61.18 -60.29
N PHE A 133 4.20 -62.11 -59.38
CA PHE A 133 4.32 -63.59 -59.51
C PHE A 133 3.95 -64.26 -58.14
N PRO A 134 3.38 -65.49 -58.13
CA PRO A 134 2.66 -66.06 -56.98
C PRO A 134 3.43 -67.12 -56.16
N ALA A 135 2.99 -67.24 -54.90
CA ALA A 135 2.82 -68.41 -54.02
C ALA A 135 3.92 -69.49 -53.78
N HIS A 136 4.39 -69.53 -52.51
CA HIS A 136 4.70 -70.67 -51.58
C HIS A 136 5.84 -71.69 -51.90
N PRO A 137 6.36 -72.51 -50.93
CA PRO A 137 6.17 -72.62 -49.46
C PRO A 137 7.48 -72.71 -48.58
N GLU A 138 7.28 -72.71 -47.26
CA GLU A 138 8.07 -73.21 -46.07
C GLU A 138 9.18 -74.27 -46.33
N PRO A 139 10.21 -74.51 -45.44
CA PRO A 139 10.02 -74.66 -43.99
C PRO A 139 11.16 -74.32 -42.98
N SER A 140 10.74 -74.21 -41.71
CA SER A 140 11.38 -74.73 -40.47
C SER A 140 12.60 -74.02 -39.85
N SER A 141 12.43 -73.45 -38.64
CA SER A 141 12.60 -74.15 -37.33
C SER A 141 13.22 -73.32 -36.20
N SER A 142 12.55 -73.38 -35.04
CA SER A 142 13.05 -73.23 -33.66
C SER A 142 13.61 -71.85 -33.23
N SER A 143 13.35 -71.30 -32.05
CA SER A 143 12.99 -71.90 -30.76
C SER A 143 12.32 -70.85 -29.84
N GLN A 144 11.28 -71.32 -29.14
CA GLN A 144 10.72 -70.99 -27.82
C GLN A 144 10.78 -69.56 -27.22
N PRO A 145 9.66 -69.17 -26.59
CA PRO A 145 9.66 -68.85 -25.16
C PRO A 145 8.58 -69.66 -24.42
N SER A 146 8.76 -69.84 -23.11
CA SER A 146 7.79 -70.55 -22.25
C SER A 146 7.40 -69.71 -21.05
N GLU A 147 6.13 -69.88 -20.71
CA GLU A 147 5.24 -69.14 -19.83
C GLU A 147 5.44 -69.37 -18.31
N PRO A 148 4.71 -68.60 -17.48
CA PRO A 148 4.45 -68.84 -16.06
C PRO A 148 3.08 -69.51 -15.79
N GLU A 149 2.87 -70.10 -14.59
CA GLU A 149 1.60 -70.24 -13.81
C GLU A 149 1.89 -71.16 -12.59
N VAL A 150 1.52 -70.92 -11.32
CA VAL A 150 0.25 -70.66 -10.60
C VAL A 150 -0.53 -71.93 -10.18
N ALA A 151 -0.73 -72.00 -8.84
CA ALA A 151 -1.88 -72.52 -8.08
C ALA A 151 -2.09 -74.01 -7.67
N ALA A 152 -2.27 -74.14 -6.34
CA ALA A 152 -3.44 -74.71 -5.63
C ALA A 152 -3.41 -76.13 -5.01
N GLY A 153 -3.49 -76.14 -3.67
CA GLY A 153 -4.40 -76.91 -2.79
C GLY A 153 -4.22 -78.45 -2.67
N ILE A 154 -4.72 -79.19 -1.66
CA ILE A 154 -5.55 -79.00 -0.45
C ILE A 154 -5.60 -80.39 0.27
N ALA A 155 -5.71 -80.41 1.62
CA ALA A 155 -6.31 -81.47 2.50
C ALA A 155 -5.70 -82.90 2.57
N ALA A 156 -5.93 -83.78 3.57
CA ALA A 156 -6.31 -83.73 5.00
C ALA A 156 -6.34 -85.19 5.55
N LYS A 157 -5.77 -85.43 6.76
CA LYS A 157 -6.17 -86.40 7.86
C LYS A 157 -6.29 -87.93 7.55
N PRO A 158 -6.48 -88.87 8.53
CA PRO A 158 -6.57 -88.79 10.01
C PRO A 158 -5.83 -89.87 10.87
N GLU A 159 -5.90 -89.64 12.19
CA GLU A 159 -5.91 -90.48 13.41
C GLU A 159 -6.03 -92.02 13.35
N ARG A 160 -5.41 -92.71 14.34
CA ARG A 160 -6.09 -93.79 15.09
C ARG A 160 -5.48 -94.07 16.48
N ILE A 161 -6.37 -94.27 17.45
CA ILE A 161 -6.16 -94.65 18.86
C ILE A 161 -6.52 -96.14 19.07
N ARG A 162 -5.93 -96.76 20.13
CA ARG A 162 -6.39 -97.95 20.92
C ARG A 162 -6.17 -99.34 20.30
N SER A 163 -5.91 -100.43 21.03
CA SER A 163 -6.21 -100.85 22.43
C SER A 163 -5.50 -102.18 22.78
N LEU A 164 -5.73 -102.66 24.03
CA LEU A 164 -5.77 -104.07 24.53
C LEU A 164 -4.44 -104.70 25.06
N VAL A 165 -4.34 -105.41 26.21
CA VAL A 165 -5.30 -106.03 27.18
C VAL A 165 -4.67 -106.17 28.58
N GLN A 166 -5.54 -106.20 29.60
CA GLN A 166 -5.43 -106.72 30.98
C GLN A 166 -4.83 -108.15 31.10
N GLY A 167 -4.47 -108.73 32.25
CA GLY A 167 -4.74 -108.43 33.67
C GLY A 167 -3.94 -109.30 34.66
N PHE A 168 -4.30 -109.18 35.94
CA PHE A 168 -3.74 -109.68 37.22
C PHE A 168 -3.28 -111.17 37.28
N THR A 169 -2.46 -111.68 38.22
CA THR A 169 -2.46 -111.61 39.71
C THR A 169 -1.23 -112.34 40.31
N HIS A 170 -0.74 -111.89 41.50
CA HIS A 170 -0.05 -112.61 42.60
C HIS A 170 1.37 -113.18 42.37
N GLN A 171 2.32 -113.31 43.31
CA GLN A 171 2.56 -112.92 44.72
C GLN A 171 3.95 -113.54 45.07
N LYS A 172 4.87 -112.79 45.71
CA LYS A 172 5.76 -113.25 46.82
C LYS A 172 6.92 -112.27 47.11
N LEU A 173 6.84 -111.70 48.31
CA LEU A 173 7.89 -111.63 49.34
C LEU A 173 9.31 -111.13 49.00
N LYS A 174 9.55 -109.90 49.46
CA LYS A 174 10.64 -109.41 50.36
C LYS A 174 12.02 -109.05 49.79
N THR A 175 12.47 -107.90 50.34
CA THR A 175 13.80 -107.28 50.44
C THR A 175 14.38 -106.64 49.18
N GLU A 176 13.99 -105.38 48.91
CA GLU A 176 14.88 -104.31 48.40
C GLU A 176 14.20 -102.91 48.41
N ASP A 177 13.61 -102.51 49.55
CA ASP A 177 12.82 -101.27 49.70
C ASP A 177 13.65 -99.98 49.97
N ILE A 178 14.95 -99.95 49.66
CA ILE A 178 15.80 -98.77 49.92
C ILE A 178 16.13 -98.00 48.63
N ILE A 179 16.35 -98.70 47.51
CA ILE A 179 16.77 -98.05 46.24
C ILE A 179 15.57 -97.48 45.46
N THR A 180 14.38 -98.08 45.62
CA THR A 180 13.12 -97.55 45.07
C THR A 180 12.64 -96.32 45.84
N SER A 181 12.82 -96.30 47.17
CA SER A 181 12.49 -95.15 48.02
C SER A 181 13.37 -93.93 47.73
N GLU A 182 14.68 -94.10 47.49
CA GLU A 182 15.54 -92.96 47.10
C GLU A 182 15.18 -92.38 45.73
N GLN A 183 14.82 -93.21 44.76
CA GLN A 183 14.38 -92.71 43.44
C GLN A 183 13.01 -92.03 43.53
N GLU A 184 12.11 -92.52 44.38
CA GLU A 184 10.83 -91.89 44.67
C GLU A 184 10.98 -90.60 45.47
N GLN A 185 11.87 -90.56 46.47
CA GLN A 185 12.23 -89.35 47.20
C GLN A 185 12.83 -88.30 46.27
N LYS A 186 13.79 -88.66 45.39
CA LYS A 186 14.33 -87.74 44.37
C LYS A 186 13.26 -87.26 43.37
N LYS A 187 12.28 -88.10 43.02
CA LYS A 187 11.13 -87.69 42.18
C LYS A 187 10.18 -86.75 42.94
N MET A 188 9.95 -86.99 44.22
CA MET A 188 9.11 -86.13 45.07
C MET A 188 9.78 -84.79 45.38
N GLU A 189 11.09 -84.80 45.62
CA GLU A 189 11.93 -83.61 45.79
C GLU A 189 11.93 -82.76 44.50
N LYS A 190 12.09 -83.36 43.33
CA LYS A 190 11.93 -82.66 42.05
C LYS A 190 10.54 -82.06 41.85
N LYS A 191 9.47 -82.75 42.24
CA LYS A 191 8.10 -82.22 42.19
C LYS A 191 7.87 -81.08 43.17
N LEU A 192 8.49 -81.14 44.36
CA LEU A 192 8.39 -80.11 45.39
C LEU A 192 9.20 -78.86 45.02
N LEU A 193 10.39 -79.03 44.43
CA LEU A 193 11.17 -77.95 43.85
C LEU A 193 10.42 -77.29 42.69
N ALA A 194 9.85 -78.08 41.78
CA ALA A 194 9.03 -77.56 40.69
C ALA A 194 7.77 -76.83 41.19
N SER A 195 7.14 -77.26 42.30
CA SER A 195 6.01 -76.52 42.89
C SER A 195 6.46 -75.25 43.60
N GLN A 196 7.62 -75.26 44.26
CA GLN A 196 8.22 -74.08 44.88
C GLN A 196 8.64 -73.03 43.84
N GLU A 197 9.20 -73.46 42.71
CA GLU A 197 9.51 -72.63 41.55
C GLU A 197 8.23 -72.04 40.96
N TYR A 198 7.18 -72.84 40.80
CA TYR A 198 5.87 -72.36 40.35
C TYR A 198 5.29 -71.26 41.27
N PHE A 199 5.32 -71.44 42.59
CA PHE A 199 4.87 -70.39 43.52
C PHE A 199 5.77 -69.14 43.48
N ARG A 200 7.08 -69.32 43.30
CA ARG A 200 8.02 -68.20 43.14
C ARG A 200 7.70 -67.39 41.88
N GLU A 201 7.53 -68.06 40.75
CA GLU A 201 7.14 -67.44 39.48
C GLU A 201 5.79 -66.72 39.61
N GLU A 202 4.81 -67.31 40.29
CA GLU A 202 3.50 -66.69 40.48
C GLU A 202 3.56 -65.46 41.39
N ILE A 203 4.38 -65.49 42.45
CA ILE A 203 4.67 -64.32 43.29
C ILE A 203 5.37 -63.23 42.48
N GLU A 204 6.32 -63.58 41.61
CA GLU A 204 7.00 -62.63 40.75
C GLU A 204 6.04 -61.99 39.73
N LYS A 205 5.14 -62.78 39.13
CA LYS A 205 4.06 -62.25 38.28
C LYS A 205 3.16 -61.28 39.05
N MET A 206 2.74 -61.63 40.27
CA MET A 206 1.94 -60.73 41.11
C MET A 206 2.67 -59.43 41.45
N LYS A 207 3.97 -59.51 41.78
CA LYS A 207 4.80 -58.32 42.03
C LYS A 207 4.95 -57.45 40.78
N LEU A 208 5.17 -58.06 39.63
CA LEU A 208 5.28 -57.35 38.36
C LEU A 208 3.95 -56.67 38.01
N LEU A 209 2.82 -57.37 38.19
CA LEU A 209 1.49 -56.81 38.00
C LEU A 209 1.26 -55.60 38.92
N GLN A 210 1.55 -55.73 40.22
CA GLN A 210 1.44 -54.61 41.17
C GLN A 210 2.35 -53.43 40.80
N LYS A 211 3.59 -53.69 40.39
CA LYS A 211 4.51 -52.67 39.92
C LYS A 211 3.95 -51.93 38.70
N THR A 212 3.43 -52.67 37.72
CA THR A 212 2.82 -52.07 36.52
C THR A 212 1.57 -51.25 36.85
N HIS A 213 0.77 -51.69 37.83
CA HIS A 213 -0.37 -50.90 38.31
C HIS A 213 0.09 -49.63 39.03
N GLN A 214 1.14 -49.71 39.85
CA GLN A 214 1.73 -48.55 40.53
C GLN A 214 2.28 -47.54 39.52
N GLU A 215 3.04 -47.99 38.52
CA GLU A 215 3.57 -47.14 37.44
C GLU A 215 2.45 -46.45 36.67
N LYS A 216 1.36 -47.17 36.34
CA LYS A 216 0.18 -46.58 35.68
C LYS A 216 -0.53 -45.53 36.54
N LEU A 217 -0.59 -45.72 37.85
CA LEU A 217 -1.18 -44.75 38.79
C LEU A 217 -0.30 -43.50 38.90
N GLU A 218 1.02 -43.68 39.00
CA GLU A 218 1.98 -42.57 39.03
C GLU A 218 1.93 -41.76 37.73
N GLU A 219 1.88 -42.43 36.57
CA GLU A 219 1.69 -41.79 35.28
C GLU A 219 0.37 -41.01 35.23
N ARG A 220 -0.74 -41.61 35.70
CA ARG A 220 -2.03 -40.91 35.73
C ARG A 220 -2.01 -39.69 36.66
N VAL A 221 -1.35 -39.77 37.81
CA VAL A 221 -1.18 -38.63 38.73
C VAL A 221 -0.31 -37.54 38.10
N ALA A 222 0.76 -37.92 37.39
CA ALA A 222 1.61 -36.97 36.67
C ALA A 222 0.87 -36.26 35.54
N VAL A 223 0.06 -37.00 34.76
CA VAL A 223 -0.81 -36.44 33.71
C VAL A 223 -1.84 -35.48 34.31
N LEU A 224 -2.58 -35.89 35.34
CA LEU A 224 -3.56 -35.02 36.02
C LEU A 224 -2.90 -33.78 36.65
N GLY A 225 -1.67 -33.91 37.17
CA GLY A 225 -0.90 -32.78 37.70
C GLY A 225 -0.55 -31.74 36.64
N LYS A 226 -0.17 -32.18 35.43
CA LYS A 226 0.07 -31.30 34.28
C LYS A 226 -1.22 -30.65 33.80
N GLU A 227 -2.28 -31.44 33.58
CA GLU A 227 -3.59 -30.93 33.18
C GLU A 227 -4.12 -29.86 34.17
N LEU A 228 -3.92 -30.07 35.48
CA LEU A 228 -4.30 -29.09 36.50
C LEU A 228 -3.46 -27.81 36.43
N GLN A 229 -2.15 -27.93 36.17
CA GLN A 229 -1.27 -26.77 36.03
C GLN A 229 -1.60 -25.96 34.77
N ASP A 230 -1.85 -26.65 33.65
CA ASP A 230 -2.22 -26.03 32.38
C ASP A 230 -3.57 -25.32 32.51
N ALA A 231 -4.58 -25.97 33.12
CA ALA A 231 -5.88 -25.36 33.40
C ALA A 231 -5.75 -24.11 34.29
N LYS A 232 -4.86 -24.11 35.29
CA LYS A 232 -4.59 -22.91 36.11
C LYS A 232 -3.97 -21.78 35.31
N GLN A 233 -3.03 -22.09 34.42
CA GLN A 233 -2.41 -21.09 33.54
C GLN A 233 -3.43 -20.51 32.56
N GLU A 234 -4.32 -21.33 32.01
CA GLU A 234 -5.42 -20.88 31.16
C GLU A 234 -6.40 -19.98 31.93
N ILE A 235 -6.75 -20.32 33.18
CA ILE A 235 -7.60 -19.47 34.04
C ILE A 235 -6.91 -18.12 34.31
N HIS A 236 -5.62 -18.10 34.64
CA HIS A 236 -4.90 -16.84 34.82
C HIS A 236 -4.79 -16.03 33.53
N GLY A 237 -4.54 -16.70 32.39
CA GLY A 237 -4.47 -16.06 31.09
C GLY A 237 -5.81 -15.47 30.66
N THR A 238 -6.92 -16.14 30.93
CA THR A 238 -8.27 -15.62 30.69
C THR A 238 -8.60 -14.47 31.65
N GLN A 239 -8.24 -14.56 32.93
CA GLN A 239 -8.45 -13.47 33.89
C GLN A 239 -7.70 -12.19 33.48
N LEU A 240 -6.42 -12.29 33.09
CA LEU A 240 -5.65 -11.13 32.62
C LEU A 240 -6.30 -10.49 31.39
N LYS A 241 -6.75 -11.30 30.42
CA LYS A 241 -7.47 -10.80 29.24
C LYS A 241 -8.78 -10.11 29.62
N MET A 242 -9.53 -10.65 30.59
CA MET A 242 -10.76 -10.04 31.10
C MET A 242 -10.47 -8.68 31.77
N ASP A 243 -9.39 -8.59 32.54
CA ASP A 243 -8.99 -7.35 33.21
C ASP A 243 -8.51 -6.29 32.18
N GLU A 244 -7.73 -6.70 31.18
CA GLU A 244 -7.33 -5.83 30.04
C GLU A 244 -8.55 -5.29 29.29
N GLN A 245 -9.53 -6.16 28.98
CA GLN A 245 -10.77 -5.77 28.32
C GLN A 245 -11.62 -4.84 29.21
N ALA A 246 -11.71 -5.10 30.51
CA ALA A 246 -12.41 -4.24 31.46
C ALA A 246 -11.78 -2.85 31.55
N MET A 247 -10.45 -2.77 31.56
CA MET A 247 -9.72 -1.50 31.54
C MET A 247 -9.96 -0.74 30.23
N ALA A 248 -9.87 -1.42 29.08
CA ALA A 248 -10.16 -0.83 27.78
C ALA A 248 -11.61 -0.32 27.67
N LEU A 249 -12.58 -1.09 28.17
CA LEU A 249 -13.99 -0.69 28.24
C LEU A 249 -14.18 0.54 29.13
N SER A 250 -13.51 0.60 30.29
CA SER A 250 -13.60 1.76 31.18
C SER A 250 -13.01 3.02 30.55
N ALA A 251 -11.92 2.88 29.79
CA ALA A 251 -11.28 3.98 29.08
C ALA A 251 -12.17 4.51 27.95
N SER A 252 -12.77 3.62 27.15
CA SER A 252 -13.71 4.02 26.10
C SER A 252 -14.98 4.64 26.68
N GLN A 253 -15.50 4.14 27.81
CA GLN A 253 -16.64 4.73 28.50
C GLN A 253 -16.35 6.14 29.02
N LYS A 254 -15.14 6.40 29.55
CA LYS A 254 -14.70 7.75 29.93
C LYS A 254 -14.64 8.68 28.72
N GLN A 255 -14.06 8.23 27.61
CA GLN A 255 -14.03 9.00 26.37
C GLN A 255 -15.43 9.33 25.85
N LEU A 256 -16.35 8.36 25.90
CA LEU A 256 -17.76 8.59 25.53
C LEU A 256 -18.38 9.70 26.40
N GLN A 257 -18.20 9.65 27.72
CA GLN A 257 -18.70 10.69 28.62
C GLN A 257 -18.09 12.07 28.37
N GLU A 258 -16.80 12.15 28.01
CA GLU A 258 -16.15 13.40 27.62
C GLU A 258 -16.78 13.96 26.34
N VAL A 259 -16.95 13.13 25.32
CA VAL A 259 -17.59 13.52 24.05
C VAL A 259 -19.07 13.92 24.26
N GLU A 260 -19.81 13.24 25.13
CA GLU A 260 -21.19 13.61 25.49
C GLU A 260 -21.28 14.98 26.17
N LYS A 261 -20.33 15.28 27.07
CA LYS A 261 -20.23 16.61 27.70
C LYS A 261 -19.86 17.69 26.67
N GLU A 262 -18.93 17.40 25.77
CA GLU A 262 -18.57 18.31 24.68
C GLU A 262 -19.76 18.54 23.73
N ASN A 263 -20.50 17.49 23.36
CA ASN A 263 -21.70 17.60 22.53
C ASN A 263 -22.76 18.47 23.22
N SER A 264 -23.01 18.24 24.51
CA SER A 264 -23.94 19.06 25.31
C SER A 264 -23.50 20.54 25.35
N ARG A 265 -22.20 20.80 25.53
CA ARG A 265 -21.63 22.15 25.49
C ARG A 265 -21.80 22.82 24.12
N LEU A 266 -21.52 22.09 23.04
CA LEU A 266 -21.68 22.60 21.67
C LEU A 266 -23.15 22.88 21.34
N GLN A 267 -24.07 22.03 21.79
CA GLN A 267 -25.52 22.26 21.65
C GLN A 267 -25.96 23.53 22.38
N GLN A 268 -25.45 23.78 23.59
CA GLN A 268 -25.73 25.02 24.32
C GLN A 268 -25.17 26.24 23.59
N GLN A 269 -23.94 26.17 23.06
CA GLN A 269 -23.34 27.26 22.27
C GLN A 269 -24.16 27.56 21.01
N LEU A 270 -24.64 26.54 20.31
CA LEU A 270 -25.52 26.70 19.15
C LEU A 270 -26.84 27.37 19.53
N LYS A 271 -27.46 26.97 20.65
CA LYS A 271 -28.68 27.61 21.15
C LYS A 271 -28.48 29.09 21.47
N MET A 272 -27.41 29.46 22.18
CA MET A 272 -27.10 30.85 22.49
C MET A 272 -26.89 31.68 21.24
N MET A 273 -26.07 31.20 20.30
CA MET A 273 -25.80 31.89 19.05
C MET A 273 -27.06 32.02 18.19
N ASN A 274 -27.92 31.00 18.14
CA ASN A 274 -29.21 31.09 17.44
C ASN A 274 -30.15 32.12 18.09
N GLU A 275 -30.18 32.20 19.42
CA GLU A 275 -30.95 33.23 20.14
C GLU A 275 -30.39 34.63 19.88
N GLU A 276 -29.07 34.80 19.82
CA GLU A 276 -28.44 36.06 19.39
C GLU A 276 -28.82 36.43 17.95
N TYR A 277 -28.87 35.47 17.03
CA TYR A 277 -29.35 35.72 15.67
C TYR A 277 -30.83 36.12 15.64
N ARG A 278 -31.69 35.43 16.40
CA ARG A 278 -33.12 35.76 16.50
C ARG A 278 -33.34 37.16 17.08
N THR A 279 -32.66 37.50 18.16
CA THR A 279 -32.77 38.83 18.80
C THR A 279 -32.27 39.95 17.88
N ARG A 280 -31.18 39.75 17.13
CA ARG A 280 -30.71 40.72 16.11
C ARG A 280 -31.74 40.91 14.98
N LEU A 281 -32.29 39.82 14.44
CA LEU A 281 -33.33 39.88 13.41
C LEU A 281 -34.59 40.60 13.91
N LEU A 282 -35.06 40.29 15.13
CA LEU A 282 -36.19 40.95 15.75
C LEU A 282 -35.94 42.45 15.96
N HIS A 283 -34.72 42.84 16.36
CA HIS A 283 -34.33 44.23 16.49
C HIS A 283 -34.39 44.99 15.17
N TYR A 284 -33.94 44.36 14.07
CA TYR A 284 -34.03 44.95 12.73
C TYR A 284 -35.47 45.10 12.27
N VAL A 285 -36.30 44.07 12.43
CA VAL A 285 -37.73 44.13 12.10
C VAL A 285 -38.43 45.22 12.90
N LYS A 286 -38.15 45.32 14.21
CA LYS A 286 -38.69 46.38 15.07
C LYS A 286 -38.24 47.77 14.64
N LYS A 287 -36.97 47.95 14.27
CA LYS A 287 -36.45 49.22 13.75
C LYS A 287 -37.10 49.60 12.42
N MET A 288 -37.25 48.65 11.49
CA MET A 288 -37.94 48.86 10.22
C MET A 288 -39.42 49.22 10.43
N ALA A 289 -40.12 48.54 11.33
CA ALA A 289 -41.50 48.86 11.68
C ALA A 289 -41.63 50.26 12.30
N SER A 290 -40.78 50.60 13.29
CA SER A 290 -40.78 51.94 13.89
C SER A 290 -40.45 53.05 12.89
N TYR A 291 -39.61 52.76 11.90
CA TYR A 291 -39.32 53.71 10.82
C TYR A 291 -40.55 53.93 9.93
N MET A 292 -41.23 52.84 9.52
CA MET A 292 -42.46 52.89 8.72
C MET A 292 -43.61 53.61 9.47
N ASP A 293 -43.78 53.36 10.76
CA ASP A 293 -44.78 54.03 11.61
C ASP A 293 -44.49 55.53 11.76
N ASN A 294 -43.23 55.93 11.87
CA ASN A 294 -42.83 57.34 11.95
C ASN A 294 -43.03 58.07 10.60
N THR A 295 -42.78 57.41 9.47
CA THR A 295 -43.04 57.99 8.14
C THR A 295 -44.53 58.17 7.85
N THR A 296 -45.40 57.29 8.39
CA THR A 296 -46.86 57.37 8.15
C THR A 296 -47.56 58.44 9.00
N GLN A 297 -47.02 58.78 10.20
CA GLN A 297 -47.58 59.85 11.05
C GLN A 297 -47.16 61.28 10.62
N GLY A 298 -46.12 61.44 9.79
CA GLY A 298 -45.57 62.74 9.37
C GLY A 298 -46.26 63.45 8.19
N HIS A 299 -47.30 62.86 7.59
CA HIS A 299 -47.89 63.32 6.31
C HIS A 299 -48.81 64.57 6.38
N GLN A 300 -48.59 65.50 7.32
CA GLN A 300 -49.29 66.81 7.34
C GLN A 300 -48.38 68.04 7.11
N GLY A 301 -47.13 67.88 6.63
CA GLY A 301 -46.19 68.99 6.37
C GLY A 301 -45.37 68.86 5.06
N PRO A 302 -44.70 69.94 4.58
CA PRO A 302 -44.18 70.04 3.21
C PRO A 302 -42.97 69.15 2.90
N HIS A 303 -42.90 68.71 1.64
CA HIS A 303 -42.06 67.71 0.94
C HIS A 303 -40.50 67.74 1.07
N GLN A 304 -39.90 68.38 2.09
CA GLN A 304 -38.43 68.49 2.20
C GLN A 304 -37.74 67.35 3.00
N THR A 305 -38.48 66.40 3.57
CA THR A 305 -37.93 65.35 4.45
C THR A 305 -37.53 64.04 3.74
N ASP A 306 -37.93 63.81 2.49
CA ASP A 306 -37.78 62.54 1.77
C ASP A 306 -36.31 62.07 1.58
N ALA A 307 -35.35 62.99 1.52
CA ALA A 307 -33.93 62.66 1.32
C ALA A 307 -33.24 62.23 2.63
N ALA A 308 -33.58 62.88 3.75
CA ALA A 308 -33.04 62.55 5.07
C ALA A 308 -33.61 61.22 5.59
N GLU A 309 -34.91 60.98 5.33
CA GLU A 309 -35.60 59.72 5.61
C GLU A 309 -34.98 58.56 4.81
N ARG A 310 -34.84 58.71 3.47
CA ARG A 310 -34.14 57.71 2.63
C ARG A 310 -32.70 57.44 3.12
N GLY A 311 -32.00 58.47 3.59
CA GLY A 311 -30.68 58.33 4.21
C GLY A 311 -30.69 57.54 5.52
N ALA A 312 -31.72 57.67 6.36
CA ALA A 312 -31.87 56.93 7.61
C ALA A 312 -32.21 55.45 7.39
N MET A 313 -33.12 55.14 6.43
CA MET A 313 -33.41 53.76 6.00
C MET A 313 -32.16 53.09 5.42
N LYS A 314 -31.41 53.80 4.58
CA LYS A 314 -30.15 53.31 4.01
C LYS A 314 -29.13 52.98 5.11
N LYS A 315 -28.94 53.87 6.09
CA LYS A 315 -28.05 53.61 7.24
C LYS A 315 -28.47 52.39 8.07
N LEU A 316 -29.77 52.14 8.21
CA LEU A 316 -30.26 50.94 8.90
C LEU A 316 -29.93 49.66 8.14
N LEU A 317 -30.19 49.64 6.82
CA LEU A 317 -29.87 48.51 5.95
C LEU A 317 -28.36 48.27 5.85
N ASP A 318 -27.56 49.33 5.77
CA ASP A 318 -26.10 49.27 5.79
C ASP A 318 -25.61 48.68 7.13
N GLY A 319 -26.23 49.07 8.26
CA GLY A 319 -25.96 48.47 9.57
C GLY A 319 -26.30 46.97 9.64
N MET A 320 -27.45 46.57 9.09
CA MET A 320 -27.85 45.15 9.00
C MET A 320 -26.85 44.33 8.18
N LEU A 321 -26.45 44.86 7.02
CA LEU A 321 -25.51 44.21 6.12
C LEU A 321 -24.14 44.04 6.78
N ASN A 322 -23.64 45.08 7.45
CA ASN A 322 -22.36 45.05 8.17
C ASN A 322 -22.38 44.02 9.31
N ASP A 323 -23.47 43.95 10.09
CA ASP A 323 -23.59 42.99 11.18
C ASP A 323 -23.72 41.54 10.67
N MET A 324 -24.39 41.32 9.54
CA MET A 324 -24.41 40.02 8.87
C MET A 324 -23.01 39.63 8.37
N GLN A 325 -22.32 40.54 7.69
CA GLN A 325 -20.96 40.31 7.22
C GLN A 325 -20.00 40.00 8.38
N ALA A 326 -20.05 40.75 9.48
CA ALA A 326 -19.24 40.51 10.67
C ALA A 326 -19.53 39.13 11.31
N SER A 327 -20.81 38.73 11.34
CA SER A 327 -21.20 37.41 11.88
C SER A 327 -20.71 36.25 11.01
N HIS A 328 -20.77 36.40 9.69
CA HIS A 328 -20.21 35.44 8.74
C HIS A 328 -18.68 35.36 8.86
N GLN A 329 -18.00 36.50 8.92
CA GLN A 329 -16.54 36.56 9.14
C GLN A 329 -16.14 35.89 10.47
N SER A 330 -16.87 36.13 11.56
CA SER A 330 -16.60 35.46 12.84
C SER A 330 -16.80 33.93 12.75
N ARG A 331 -17.85 33.47 12.05
CA ARG A 331 -18.11 32.04 11.83
C ARG A 331 -17.00 31.39 11.00
N GLU A 332 -16.56 32.05 9.94
CA GLU A 332 -15.44 31.61 9.11
C GLU A 332 -14.15 31.52 9.91
N GLN A 333 -13.85 32.51 10.76
CA GLN A 333 -12.69 32.49 11.65
C GLN A 333 -12.74 31.32 12.65
N GLN A 334 -13.92 31.01 13.20
CA GLN A 334 -14.10 29.85 14.08
C GLN A 334 -13.85 28.53 13.33
N LEU A 335 -14.42 28.37 12.14
CA LEU A 335 -14.21 27.19 11.30
C LEU A 335 -12.74 27.05 10.90
N ALA A 336 -12.08 28.14 10.51
CA ALA A 336 -10.65 28.16 10.21
C ALA A 336 -9.80 27.78 11.44
N LYS A 337 -10.15 28.24 12.64
CA LYS A 337 -9.46 27.87 13.88
C LYS A 337 -9.61 26.38 14.18
N VAL A 338 -10.83 25.84 14.04
CA VAL A 338 -11.11 24.41 14.23
C VAL A 338 -10.35 23.57 13.20
N ALA A 339 -10.36 23.95 11.92
CA ALA A 339 -9.60 23.26 10.87
C ALA A 339 -8.09 23.27 11.14
N ARG A 340 -7.52 24.42 11.56
CA ARG A 340 -6.10 24.50 11.96
C ARG A 340 -5.80 23.61 13.16
N ASN A 341 -6.69 23.53 14.14
CA ASN A 341 -6.51 22.66 15.31
C ASN A 341 -6.56 21.18 14.91
N TYR A 342 -7.48 20.77 14.03
CA TYR A 342 -7.52 19.40 13.50
C TYR A 342 -6.24 19.07 12.73
N LYS A 343 -5.77 19.97 11.86
CA LYS A 343 -4.49 19.82 11.17
C LYS A 343 -3.32 19.60 12.14
N LYS A 344 -3.21 20.42 13.18
CA LYS A 344 -2.17 20.26 14.22
C LYS A 344 -2.27 18.93 14.97
N ARG A 345 -3.49 18.52 15.36
CA ARG A 345 -3.72 17.24 16.05
C ARG A 345 -3.30 16.07 15.15
N MET A 346 -3.65 16.16 13.88
CA MET A 346 -3.29 15.17 12.88
C MET A 346 -1.78 15.09 12.65
N GLU A 347 -1.10 16.24 12.53
CA GLU A 347 0.37 16.31 12.46
C GLU A 347 1.03 15.69 13.70
N SER A 348 0.48 15.93 14.91
CA SER A 348 1.00 15.31 16.13
C SER A 348 0.80 13.79 16.17
N LEU A 349 -0.36 13.30 15.68
CA LEU A 349 -0.65 11.87 15.59
C LEU A 349 0.31 11.21 14.60
N MET A 350 0.55 11.82 13.44
CA MET A 350 1.53 11.32 12.47
C MET A 350 2.94 11.23 13.04
N LYS A 351 3.41 12.26 13.76
CA LYS A 351 4.71 12.21 14.44
C LYS A 351 4.79 11.07 15.46
N SER A 352 3.73 10.86 16.23
CA SER A 352 3.67 9.73 17.17
C SER A 352 3.67 8.38 16.46
N HIS A 353 2.96 8.27 15.34
CA HIS A 353 2.90 7.07 14.51
C HIS A 353 4.26 6.77 13.87
N GLU A 354 4.95 7.78 13.34
CA GLU A 354 6.31 7.64 12.82
C GLU A 354 7.30 7.18 13.90
N SER A 355 7.22 7.76 15.10
CA SER A 355 8.02 7.31 16.24
C SER A 355 7.74 5.85 16.59
N LEU A 356 6.48 5.42 16.56
CA LEU A 356 6.08 4.05 16.83
C LEU A 356 6.57 3.09 15.74
N LEU A 357 6.45 3.47 14.46
CA LEU A 357 7.00 2.72 13.33
C LEU A 357 8.52 2.55 13.45
N ASN A 358 9.23 3.60 13.85
CA ASN A 358 10.67 3.54 14.08
C ASN A 358 11.01 2.57 15.22
N ALA A 359 10.26 2.60 16.33
CA ALA A 359 10.45 1.66 17.44
C ALA A 359 10.15 0.20 17.01
N TYR A 360 9.05 -0.02 16.28
CA TYR A 360 8.69 -1.31 15.72
C TYR A 360 9.78 -1.85 14.80
N ARG A 361 10.33 -1.01 13.91
CA ARG A 361 11.44 -1.37 13.03
C ARG A 361 12.65 -1.87 13.82
N VAL A 362 13.06 -1.11 14.85
CA VAL A 362 14.22 -1.48 15.68
C VAL A 362 13.96 -2.81 16.38
N GLN A 363 12.76 -3.02 16.92
CA GLN A 363 12.39 -4.28 17.56
C GLN A 363 12.37 -5.46 16.58
N ARG A 364 11.79 -5.28 15.39
CA ARG A 364 11.73 -6.31 14.35
C ARG A 364 13.13 -6.72 13.90
N GLU A 365 14.03 -5.76 13.71
CA GLU A 365 15.41 -6.04 13.33
C GLU A 365 16.17 -6.77 14.46
N GLN A 366 15.95 -6.38 15.72
CA GLN A 366 16.51 -7.10 16.86
C GLN A 366 16.02 -8.55 16.93
N ILE A 367 14.74 -8.82 16.64
CA ILE A 367 14.19 -10.19 16.59
C ILE A 367 14.78 -10.96 15.41
N LYS A 368 14.96 -10.34 14.24
CA LYS A 368 15.63 -10.99 13.10
C LYS A 368 17.08 -11.38 13.40
N VAL A 369 17.82 -10.53 14.12
CA VAL A 369 19.25 -10.75 14.41
C VAL A 369 19.47 -11.66 15.62
N ARG A 370 18.66 -11.54 16.68
CA ARG A 370 18.83 -12.28 17.95
C ARG A 370 17.83 -13.42 18.15
N GLY A 371 16.77 -13.49 17.36
CA GLY A 371 15.68 -14.46 17.53
C GLY A 371 16.09 -15.87 17.14
N GLY A 372 15.65 -16.85 17.95
CA GLY A 372 15.77 -18.26 17.62
C GLY A 372 14.76 -18.69 16.55
N PRO A 373 14.83 -19.94 16.04
CA PRO A 373 14.02 -20.44 14.93
C PRO A 373 12.49 -20.41 15.15
N ASN A 374 12.02 -20.14 16.37
CA ASN A 374 10.61 -20.06 16.74
C ASN A 374 10.08 -18.63 16.90
N MET A 375 10.89 -17.59 16.68
CA MET A 375 10.47 -16.20 16.93
C MET A 375 10.24 -15.47 15.61
N GLU A 376 8.97 -15.30 15.26
CA GLU A 376 8.57 -14.62 14.03
C GLU A 376 8.67 -13.09 14.20
N PRO A 377 9.38 -12.35 13.31
CA PRO A 377 9.57 -10.91 13.43
C PRO A 377 8.29 -10.05 13.21
N GLY A 378 7.17 -10.67 12.84
CA GLY A 378 5.91 -9.98 12.55
C GLY A 378 5.85 -9.30 11.17
N PRO A 379 4.68 -8.70 10.83
CA PRO A 379 4.40 -8.15 9.51
C PRO A 379 5.37 -7.04 9.09
N PRO A 380 5.67 -6.88 7.78
CA PRO A 380 6.47 -5.78 7.25
C PRO A 380 5.86 -4.39 7.55
N GLU A 381 6.73 -3.38 7.71
CA GLU A 381 6.38 -1.97 8.04
C GLU A 381 5.31 -1.35 7.12
N VAL A 382 5.25 -1.82 5.86
CA VAL A 382 4.27 -1.42 4.84
C VAL A 382 2.83 -1.60 5.28
N HIS A 383 2.55 -2.58 6.15
CA HIS A 383 1.19 -2.84 6.64
C HIS A 383 0.66 -1.73 7.55
N PHE A 384 1.56 -0.86 8.02
CA PHE A 384 1.24 0.19 8.97
C PHE A 384 1.38 1.59 8.36
N THR A 385 1.80 1.73 7.10
CA THR A 385 1.96 3.06 6.47
C THR A 385 0.60 3.68 6.13
N ILE A 386 0.36 4.91 6.60
CA ILE A 386 -0.88 5.66 6.34
C ILE A 386 -0.76 6.41 5.00
N ASN A 387 -1.34 5.90 3.91
CA ASN A 387 -1.24 6.49 2.57
C ASN A 387 -2.21 7.67 2.32
N GLU A 388 -2.27 8.67 3.22
CA GLU A 388 -3.01 9.92 2.97
C GLU A 388 -2.11 10.97 2.29
N VAL A 389 -2.37 11.21 1.01
CA VAL A 389 -1.56 12.05 0.11
C VAL A 389 -1.49 13.51 0.57
N ASP A 390 -2.56 14.04 1.18
CA ASP A 390 -2.65 15.44 1.63
C ASP A 390 -1.88 15.73 2.93
N LEU A 391 -1.49 14.66 3.64
CA LEU A 391 -0.86 14.73 4.95
C LEU A 391 0.64 14.42 4.89
N GLN A 392 1.06 13.63 3.91
CA GLN A 392 2.45 13.20 3.77
C GLN A 392 3.25 14.19 2.93
N SER A 393 4.40 14.61 3.46
CA SER A 393 5.43 15.25 2.64
C SER A 393 5.89 14.32 1.51
N ASN A 394 6.35 14.88 0.39
CA ASN A 394 6.89 14.08 -0.73
C ASN A 394 7.97 13.08 -0.26
N LEU A 395 8.82 13.51 0.68
CA LEU A 395 9.85 12.65 1.28
C LEU A 395 9.26 11.43 2.01
N THR A 396 8.18 11.62 2.76
CA THR A 396 7.49 10.50 3.45
C THR A 396 6.81 9.55 2.47
N GLN A 397 6.32 10.04 1.33
CA GLN A 397 5.75 9.19 0.27
C GLN A 397 6.83 8.35 -0.42
N GLU A 398 7.98 8.95 -0.74
CA GLU A 398 9.13 8.22 -1.30
C GLU A 398 9.66 7.17 -0.33
N LEU A 399 9.74 7.49 0.97
CA LEU A 399 10.09 6.51 2.00
C LEU A 399 9.09 5.35 2.08
N ASN A 400 7.80 5.60 1.88
CA ASN A 400 6.79 4.53 1.85
C ASN A 400 6.94 3.63 0.62
N LYS A 401 7.21 4.20 -0.56
CA LYS A 401 7.52 3.41 -1.77
C LYS A 401 8.76 2.53 -1.56
N LEU A 402 9.82 3.08 -0.97
CA LEU A 402 11.02 2.31 -0.65
C LEU A 402 10.76 1.20 0.37
N ARG A 403 9.82 1.40 1.31
CA ARG A 403 9.38 0.36 2.26
C ARG A 403 8.63 -0.75 1.54
N GLU A 404 7.75 -0.41 0.59
CA GLU A 404 7.03 -1.35 -0.27
C GLU A 404 7.99 -2.21 -1.08
N ASP A 405 8.94 -1.59 -1.79
CA ASP A 405 9.95 -2.28 -2.59
C ASP A 405 10.82 -3.20 -1.71
N LYS A 406 11.25 -2.71 -0.54
CA LYS A 406 11.99 -3.53 0.43
C LYS A 406 11.19 -4.75 0.86
N ALA A 407 9.90 -4.60 1.15
CA ALA A 407 9.06 -5.73 1.56
C ALA A 407 8.90 -6.75 0.44
N GLN A 408 8.71 -6.31 -0.81
CA GLN A 408 8.64 -7.19 -1.98
C GLN A 408 9.95 -7.98 -2.18
N LEU A 409 11.09 -7.32 -2.04
CA LEU A 409 12.40 -7.97 -2.11
C LEU A 409 12.62 -8.95 -0.94
N GLU A 410 12.19 -8.61 0.28
CA GLU A 410 12.23 -9.54 1.43
C GLU A 410 11.41 -10.81 1.14
N THR A 411 10.20 -10.68 0.57
CA THR A 411 9.37 -11.85 0.20
C THR A 411 10.00 -12.69 -0.90
N GLN A 412 10.58 -12.07 -1.94
CA GLN A 412 11.27 -12.81 -3.01
C GLN A 412 12.48 -13.58 -2.47
N ILE A 413 13.26 -12.99 -1.56
CA ILE A 413 14.40 -13.67 -0.91
C ILE A 413 13.91 -14.86 -0.08
N GLN A 414 12.86 -14.72 0.70
CA GLN A 414 12.28 -15.82 1.49
C GLN A 414 11.77 -16.95 0.60
N GLU A 415 11.11 -16.63 -0.51
CA GLU A 415 10.66 -17.62 -1.49
C GLU A 415 11.84 -18.36 -2.14
N LEU A 416 12.91 -17.64 -2.52
CA LEU A 416 14.12 -18.24 -3.08
C LEU A 416 14.85 -19.11 -2.05
N GLN A 417 14.89 -18.69 -0.78
CA GLN A 417 15.45 -19.48 0.32
C GLN A 417 14.62 -20.74 0.59
N ALA A 418 13.28 -20.68 0.53
CA ALA A 418 12.42 -21.84 0.65
C ALA A 418 12.62 -22.83 -0.53
N LYS A 419 12.78 -22.30 -1.76
CA LYS A 419 13.09 -23.11 -2.95
C LYS A 419 14.48 -23.75 -2.86
N ASN A 420 15.49 -23.07 -2.32
CA ASN A 420 16.83 -23.65 -2.09
C ASN A 420 16.88 -24.60 -0.89
N GLY A 421 16.10 -24.38 0.16
CA GLY A 421 16.01 -25.27 1.34
C GLY A 421 15.40 -26.65 1.04
N SER A 422 14.62 -26.78 -0.04
CA SER A 422 14.14 -28.07 -0.55
C SER A 422 15.18 -28.83 -1.38
N THR A 423 16.29 -28.20 -1.77
CA THR A 423 17.36 -28.84 -2.52
C THR A 423 18.45 -29.24 -1.54
N LYS A 424 18.23 -30.33 -0.79
CA LYS A 424 19.32 -31.01 -0.10
C LYS A 424 20.39 -31.34 -1.14
N VAL A 425 21.55 -30.74 -0.97
CA VAL A 425 22.75 -30.99 -1.74
C VAL A 425 23.14 -32.46 -1.55
N THR A 426 22.67 -33.30 -2.47
CA THR A 426 23.31 -34.59 -2.73
C THR A 426 24.45 -34.29 -3.68
N HIS A 427 25.67 -34.35 -3.16
CA HIS A 427 26.86 -34.53 -4.00
C HIS A 427 26.61 -35.70 -4.94
N LEU A 428 26.69 -35.45 -6.25
CA LEU A 428 27.19 -36.40 -7.27
C LEU A 428 27.30 -35.62 -8.60
N GLY A 429 28.49 -35.66 -9.20
CA GLY A 429 28.84 -34.87 -10.36
C GLY A 429 28.11 -35.29 -11.63
N ALA A 430 27.69 -34.30 -12.42
CA ALA A 430 27.63 -34.34 -13.88
C ALA A 430 27.39 -32.90 -14.37
N SER A 431 28.22 -32.44 -15.29
CA SER A 431 28.04 -31.16 -15.98
C SER A 431 26.89 -31.26 -16.99
N LEU A 432 25.95 -30.31 -16.89
CA LEU A 432 24.88 -29.89 -17.84
C LEU A 432 23.66 -30.82 -18.04
N PRO A 433 22.43 -30.29 -18.31
CA PRO A 433 22.06 -28.92 -18.69
C PRO A 433 20.94 -28.32 -17.79
N ARG A 434 21.31 -27.60 -16.73
CA ARG A 434 20.37 -26.72 -15.99
C ARG A 434 20.19 -25.38 -16.73
N ASP A 435 21.20 -24.97 -17.48
CA ASP A 435 21.26 -23.65 -18.10
C ASP A 435 20.35 -23.51 -19.33
N GLU A 436 20.05 -24.57 -20.08
CA GLU A 436 19.14 -24.48 -21.24
C GLU A 436 17.69 -24.22 -20.85
N VAL A 437 17.21 -24.86 -19.78
CA VAL A 437 15.83 -24.65 -19.30
C VAL A 437 15.68 -23.26 -18.69
N VAL A 438 16.70 -22.77 -17.98
CA VAL A 438 16.73 -21.41 -17.42
C VAL A 438 16.84 -20.38 -18.54
N TRP A 439 17.64 -20.65 -19.58
CA TRP A 439 17.79 -19.78 -20.74
C TRP A 439 16.53 -19.73 -21.60
N ALA A 440 15.85 -20.85 -21.80
CA ALA A 440 14.57 -20.90 -22.49
C ALA A 440 13.48 -20.10 -21.76
N GLU A 441 13.45 -20.16 -20.42
CA GLU A 441 12.52 -19.37 -19.61
C GLU A 441 12.83 -17.87 -19.70
N ILE A 442 14.11 -17.48 -19.66
CA ILE A 442 14.52 -16.07 -19.85
C ILE A 442 14.15 -15.59 -21.25
N GLN A 443 14.39 -16.38 -22.29
CA GLN A 443 14.02 -16.04 -23.66
C GLN A 443 12.50 -15.86 -23.81
N LYS A 444 11.71 -16.74 -23.19
CA LYS A 444 10.25 -16.65 -23.16
C LYS A 444 9.79 -15.38 -22.44
N GLN A 445 10.35 -15.07 -21.28
CA GLN A 445 10.03 -13.84 -20.54
C GLN A 445 10.42 -12.58 -21.32
N LEU A 446 11.57 -12.57 -21.99
CA LEU A 446 11.97 -11.47 -22.86
C LEU A 446 10.98 -11.30 -24.03
N GLN A 447 10.55 -12.40 -24.62
CA GLN A 447 9.61 -12.40 -25.74
C GLN A 447 8.22 -11.92 -25.30
N GLU A 448 7.73 -12.37 -24.14
CA GLU A 448 6.46 -11.92 -23.55
C GLU A 448 6.52 -10.44 -23.15
N PHE A 449 7.61 -9.99 -22.53
CA PHE A 449 7.83 -8.58 -22.21
C PHE A 449 7.83 -7.71 -23.46
N THR A 450 8.55 -8.14 -24.51
CA THR A 450 8.62 -7.40 -25.78
C THR A 450 7.26 -7.32 -26.45
N GLN A 451 6.52 -8.44 -26.51
CA GLN A 451 5.18 -8.47 -27.10
C GLN A 451 4.16 -7.64 -26.32
N ASN A 452 4.22 -7.66 -24.98
CA ASN A 452 3.33 -6.87 -24.14
C ASN A 452 3.61 -5.38 -24.29
N THR A 453 4.89 -4.98 -24.19
CA THR A 453 5.31 -3.59 -24.39
C THR A 453 4.92 -3.10 -25.79
N GLN A 454 5.13 -3.92 -26.82
CA GLN A 454 4.72 -3.56 -28.18
C GLN A 454 3.21 -3.38 -28.31
N ARG A 455 2.41 -4.27 -27.72
CA ARG A 455 0.94 -4.16 -27.73
C ARG A 455 0.45 -2.90 -27.01
N GLU A 456 1.07 -2.55 -25.90
CA GLU A 456 0.76 -1.31 -25.16
C GLU A 456 1.09 -0.08 -26.00
N LEU A 457 2.27 -0.02 -26.61
CA LEU A 457 2.66 1.08 -27.49
C LEU A 457 1.75 1.18 -28.73
N GLU A 458 1.32 0.06 -29.31
CA GLU A 458 0.36 0.07 -30.43
C GLU A 458 -1.03 0.58 -29.99
N LYS A 459 -1.45 0.25 -28.77
CA LYS A 459 -2.68 0.76 -28.16
C LYS A 459 -2.59 2.26 -27.86
N GLU A 460 -1.49 2.73 -27.31
CA GLU A 460 -1.24 4.16 -27.10
C GLU A 460 -1.17 4.92 -28.43
N ARG A 461 -0.46 4.36 -29.42
CA ARG A 461 -0.38 4.95 -30.76
C ARG A 461 -1.75 5.07 -31.40
N SER A 462 -2.58 4.03 -31.34
CA SER A 462 -3.95 4.07 -31.89
C SER A 462 -4.83 5.06 -31.13
N HIS A 463 -4.72 5.13 -29.81
CA HIS A 463 -5.45 6.10 -28.99
C HIS A 463 -5.05 7.55 -29.31
N LEU A 464 -3.75 7.83 -29.38
CA LEU A 464 -3.23 9.15 -29.75
C LEU A 464 -3.65 9.53 -31.17
N TRP A 465 -3.64 8.58 -32.10
CA TRP A 465 -4.09 8.80 -33.48
C TRP A 465 -5.57 9.16 -33.54
N SER A 466 -6.44 8.45 -32.80
CA SER A 466 -7.87 8.81 -32.68
C SER A 466 -8.06 10.20 -32.09
N ARG A 467 -7.29 10.57 -31.07
CA ARG A 467 -7.38 11.89 -30.43
C ARG A 467 -6.91 13.01 -31.37
N ALA A 468 -5.83 12.77 -32.11
CA ALA A 468 -5.33 13.70 -33.12
C ALA A 468 -6.36 13.91 -34.24
N LEU A 469 -6.98 12.84 -34.74
CA LEU A 469 -8.01 12.92 -35.76
C LEU A 469 -9.23 13.73 -35.31
N VAL A 470 -9.67 13.56 -34.05
CA VAL A 470 -10.75 14.37 -33.48
C VAL A 470 -10.35 15.84 -33.37
N ALA A 471 -9.13 16.12 -32.92
CA ALA A 471 -8.62 17.49 -32.82
C ALA A 471 -8.51 18.17 -34.21
N GLU A 472 -8.05 17.47 -35.23
CA GLU A 472 -8.03 17.95 -36.62
C GLU A 472 -9.44 18.26 -37.15
N GLY A 473 -10.42 17.42 -36.79
CA GLY A 473 -11.83 17.67 -37.10
C GLY A 473 -12.36 18.93 -36.42
N GLN A 474 -12.06 19.14 -35.14
CA GLN A 474 -12.44 20.35 -34.41
C GLN A 474 -11.77 21.61 -34.98
N LEU A 475 -10.50 21.54 -35.35
CA LEU A 475 -9.78 22.63 -36.00
C LEU A 475 -10.43 23.00 -37.34
N SER A 476 -10.80 22.01 -38.14
CA SER A 476 -11.49 22.23 -39.41
C SER A 476 -12.86 22.89 -39.21
N GLN A 477 -13.63 22.49 -38.19
CA GLN A 477 -14.90 23.13 -37.82
C GLN A 477 -14.72 24.58 -37.36
N LEU A 478 -13.69 24.85 -36.55
CA LEU A 478 -13.36 26.21 -36.11
C LEU A 478 -12.92 27.09 -37.29
N GLN A 479 -12.13 26.55 -38.20
CA GLN A 479 -11.71 27.26 -39.40
C GLN A 479 -12.90 27.59 -40.29
N GLU A 480 -13.81 26.63 -40.53
CA GLU A 480 -15.04 26.87 -41.28
C GLU A 480 -15.94 27.92 -40.60
N TYR A 481 -16.02 27.89 -39.26
CA TYR A 481 -16.74 28.91 -38.48
C TYR A 481 -16.13 30.30 -38.69
N VAL A 482 -14.81 30.42 -38.55
CA VAL A 482 -14.09 31.68 -38.77
C VAL A 482 -14.33 32.18 -40.20
N ASP A 483 -14.17 31.33 -41.22
CA ASP A 483 -14.36 31.73 -42.62
C ASP A 483 -15.79 32.22 -42.89
N LYS A 484 -16.81 31.53 -42.36
CA LYS A 484 -18.22 31.94 -42.48
C LYS A 484 -18.47 33.28 -41.79
N HIS A 485 -17.98 33.46 -40.57
CA HIS A 485 -18.24 34.67 -39.79
C HIS A 485 -17.44 35.86 -40.30
N LEU A 486 -16.19 35.67 -40.73
CA LEU A 486 -15.34 36.71 -41.30
C LEU A 486 -15.90 37.21 -42.63
N GLY A 487 -16.45 36.31 -43.47
CA GLY A 487 -17.22 36.67 -44.66
C GLY A 487 -18.46 37.52 -44.35
N ARG A 488 -19.24 37.13 -43.33
CA ARG A 488 -20.43 37.89 -42.89
C ARG A 488 -20.05 39.28 -42.34
N TYR A 489 -19.03 39.37 -41.49
CA TYR A 489 -18.57 40.65 -40.96
C TYR A 489 -18.06 41.57 -42.06
N LYS A 490 -17.34 41.03 -43.06
CA LYS A 490 -16.91 41.81 -44.22
C LYS A 490 -18.09 42.36 -45.01
N GLN A 491 -19.14 41.55 -45.22
CA GLN A 491 -20.36 42.00 -45.90
C GLN A 491 -21.10 43.07 -45.09
N GLU A 492 -21.21 42.93 -43.77
CA GLU A 492 -21.87 43.91 -42.91
C GLU A 492 -21.09 45.23 -42.83
N ILE A 493 -19.77 45.18 -42.72
CA ILE A 493 -18.91 46.38 -42.79
C ILE A 493 -19.12 47.11 -44.13
N LEU A 494 -19.20 46.39 -45.25
CA LEU A 494 -19.47 46.99 -46.56
C LEU A 494 -20.88 47.59 -46.64
N ARG A 495 -21.89 46.94 -46.05
CA ARG A 495 -23.26 47.47 -45.96
C ARG A 495 -23.31 48.75 -45.14
N LEU A 496 -22.69 48.75 -43.96
CA LEU A 496 -22.63 49.92 -43.07
C LEU A 496 -21.91 51.09 -43.73
N ARG A 497 -20.81 50.83 -44.47
CA ARG A 497 -20.11 51.87 -45.26
C ARG A 497 -21.00 52.48 -46.34
N LYS A 498 -21.77 51.68 -47.07
CA LYS A 498 -22.72 52.18 -48.09
C LYS A 498 -23.85 53.03 -47.47
N LEU A 499 -24.35 52.65 -46.29
CA LEU A 499 -25.34 53.44 -45.58
C LEU A 499 -24.78 54.80 -45.14
N LEU A 500 -23.55 54.82 -44.62
CA LEU A 500 -22.82 56.05 -44.28
C LEU A 500 -22.58 56.95 -45.48
N GLU A 501 -22.18 56.41 -46.64
CA GLU A 501 -22.02 57.18 -47.88
C GLU A 501 -23.35 57.80 -48.34
N ASN A 502 -24.46 57.05 -48.23
CA ASN A 502 -25.79 57.52 -48.61
C ASN A 502 -26.39 58.55 -47.63
N GLU A 503 -26.00 58.57 -46.35
CA GLU A 503 -26.42 59.60 -45.37
C GLU A 503 -25.60 60.90 -45.50
N SER A 504 -24.46 60.84 -46.19
CA SER A 504 -23.56 61.98 -46.43
C SER A 504 -23.75 62.68 -47.78
N SER A 505 -24.73 62.24 -48.58
CA SER A 505 -25.21 62.90 -49.81
C SER A 505 -26.61 63.46 -49.60
#